data_AF-M2RZD6-F1
#
_entry.id   AF-M2RZD6-F1
#
_cell.length_a   1.000
_cell.length_b   1.000
_cell.length_c   1.000
_cell.angle_alpha   90.00
_cell.angle_beta   90.00
_cell.angle_gamma   90.00
#
_symmetry.space_group_name_H-M   'P 1'
#
loop_
_entity.id
_entity.type
_entity.pdbx_description
1 polymer ?
#
loop_
_entity_poly.entity_id
_entity_poly.type
_entity_poly.pdbx_seq_one_letter_code
_entity_poly.pdbx_strand_id
1 'polypeptide(L)'
;MPQPQHIIESLNILNDSSKPLDQINGGIIHLVSRSDLFGLLTSLSILLDSQVLSQPQSLSLCYVLSKHSPITSNPFFKVLRKEYLKADGFEKNFIATLFVNCCPSEKSISEILANNKLPSTSFDLDSLTTEYQKNVPYDIPSVQPLFSDPDDSTNRERDIAKIFETPLPGPIVPPQNTPAPLLLMPGHDELTFLIPEIDFSPLFDPTQISAETLTLLKRAVTERLNDDDKDQLMELLEEENIAKFFAPQQIESLIENNKDIAIEVLKKVINSENEKAYVDTLSSIEPKLNVISTVKELLLKSSNVFSSFTQKVIDFSIKEKEPNKRYIRCVTDYLETYVRVNPKLSEPVYQSIVNFCGKFSTIKEVSNLYKLLMK
;
A
#
# COMPACT_ATOMS: atom_id res chain seq x y z
N MET A 1 -18.60 15.91 12.18
CA MET A 1 -19.45 14.89 11.54
C MET A 1 -20.89 15.38 11.57
N PRO A 2 -21.65 15.26 10.48
CA PRO A 2 -23.05 15.69 10.44
C PRO A 2 -23.88 14.90 11.46
N GLN A 3 -24.84 15.56 12.10
CA GLN A 3 -25.74 14.88 13.04
C GLN A 3 -26.60 13.86 12.28
N PRO A 4 -26.80 12.63 12.82
CA PRO A 4 -27.61 11.59 12.16
C PRO A 4 -29.02 12.06 11.77
N GLN A 5 -29.58 12.99 12.54
CA GLN A 5 -30.88 13.60 12.26
C GLN A 5 -30.91 14.35 10.92
N HIS A 6 -29.85 15.07 10.56
CA HIS A 6 -29.78 15.82 9.30
C HIS A 6 -29.70 14.89 8.08
N ILE A 7 -29.10 13.70 8.23
CA ILE A 7 -29.06 12.69 7.16
C ILE A 7 -30.48 12.15 6.92
N ILE A 8 -31.20 11.82 8.00
CA ILE A 8 -32.59 11.32 7.92
C ILE A 8 -33.51 12.38 7.30
N GLU A 9 -33.39 13.64 7.71
CA GLU A 9 -34.16 14.75 7.15
C GLU A 9 -33.83 14.98 5.66
N SER A 10 -32.56 14.90 5.27
CA SER A 10 -32.15 14.99 3.87
C SER A 10 -32.74 13.85 3.03
N LEU A 11 -32.77 12.62 3.55
CA LEU A 11 -33.40 11.48 2.89
C LEU A 11 -34.91 11.67 2.74
N ASN A 12 -35.58 12.25 3.75
CA ASN A 12 -37.00 12.58 3.66
C ASN A 12 -37.29 13.64 2.58
N ILE A 13 -36.42 14.64 2.44
CA ILE A 13 -36.53 15.66 1.37
C ILE A 13 -36.28 15.03 -0.01
N LEU A 14 -35.27 14.16 -0.14
CA LEU A 14 -34.98 13.44 -1.38
C LEU A 14 -36.08 12.45 -1.78
N ASN A 15 -36.86 11.96 -0.81
CA ASN A 15 -37.98 11.06 -1.04
C ASN A 15 -39.19 11.77 -1.69
N ASP A 16 -39.28 13.10 -1.55
CA ASP A 16 -40.37 13.88 -2.12
C ASP A 16 -40.12 14.20 -3.60
N SER A 17 -40.25 13.17 -4.44
CA SER A 17 -40.03 13.23 -5.90
C SER A 17 -41.00 14.15 -6.65
N SER A 18 -42.03 14.68 -5.96
CA SER A 18 -43.05 15.59 -6.51
C SER A 18 -42.62 17.06 -6.50
N LYS A 19 -41.60 17.41 -5.70
CA LYS A 19 -41.06 18.77 -5.62
C LYS A 19 -40.08 19.06 -6.77
N PRO A 20 -39.98 20.32 -7.21
CA PRO A 20 -38.98 20.72 -8.19
C PRO A 20 -37.56 20.60 -7.61
N LEU A 21 -36.61 20.30 -8.49
CA LEU A 21 -35.20 20.05 -8.12
C LEU A 21 -34.56 21.22 -7.37
N ASP A 22 -34.90 22.48 -7.71
CA ASP A 22 -34.41 23.67 -6.99
C ASP A 22 -34.93 23.73 -5.54
N GLN A 23 -36.16 23.30 -5.28
CA GLN A 23 -36.71 23.26 -3.92
C GLN A 23 -36.09 22.14 -3.09
N ILE A 24 -35.77 21.00 -3.71
CA ILE A 24 -35.04 19.90 -3.06
C ILE A 24 -33.62 20.37 -2.69
N ASN A 25 -32.93 21.03 -3.63
CA ASN A 25 -31.59 21.58 -3.41
C ASN A 25 -31.59 22.67 -2.33
N GLY A 26 -32.51 23.63 -2.41
CA GLY A 26 -32.68 24.65 -1.37
C GLY A 26 -33.01 24.05 0.00
N GLY A 27 -33.89 23.05 0.04
CA GLY A 27 -34.23 22.33 1.27
C GLY A 27 -33.00 21.73 1.95
N ILE A 28 -32.16 21.02 1.20
CA ILE A 28 -30.95 20.38 1.73
C ILE A 28 -29.88 21.40 2.14
N ILE A 29 -29.68 22.47 1.35
CA ILE A 29 -28.72 23.54 1.68
C ILE A 29 -29.14 24.29 2.95
N HIS A 30 -30.44 24.47 3.19
CA HIS A 30 -30.96 25.18 4.36
C HIS A 30 -31.06 24.32 5.63
N LEU A 31 -30.93 22.99 5.55
CA LEU A 31 -30.93 22.11 6.72
C LEU A 31 -29.72 22.34 7.63
N VAL A 32 -28.60 22.77 7.04
CA VAL A 32 -27.29 22.74 7.70
C VAL A 32 -26.52 24.03 7.43
N SER A 33 -25.64 24.41 8.36
CA SER A 33 -24.75 25.56 8.18
C SER A 33 -23.81 25.33 6.98
N ARG A 34 -23.34 26.41 6.35
CA ARG A 34 -22.44 26.30 5.18
C ARG A 34 -21.17 25.49 5.48
N SER A 35 -20.62 25.58 6.70
CA SER A 35 -19.43 24.82 7.13
C SER A 35 -19.68 23.32 7.27
N ASP A 36 -20.93 22.91 7.52
CA ASP A 36 -21.31 21.51 7.74
C ASP A 36 -21.94 20.86 6.49
N LEU A 37 -22.30 21.68 5.48
CA LEU A 37 -22.93 21.23 4.23
C LEU A 37 -22.06 20.24 3.47
N PHE A 38 -20.76 20.49 3.35
CA PHE A 38 -19.82 19.60 2.67
C PHE A 38 -19.77 18.21 3.34
N GLY A 39 -19.73 18.17 4.68
CA GLY A 39 -19.74 16.93 5.45
C GLY A 39 -21.06 16.14 5.28
N LEU A 40 -22.19 16.84 5.21
CA LEU A 40 -23.50 16.26 4.93
C LEU A 40 -23.53 15.63 3.52
N LEU A 41 -23.17 16.40 2.49
CA LEU A 41 -23.16 15.94 1.09
C LEU A 41 -22.20 14.78 0.87
N THR A 42 -21.06 14.77 1.57
CA THR A 42 -20.14 13.64 1.52
C THR A 42 -20.75 12.39 2.15
N SER A 43 -21.44 12.52 3.28
CA SER A 43 -22.15 11.40 3.90
C SER A 43 -23.26 10.85 2.99
N LEU A 44 -24.00 11.73 2.29
CA LEU A 44 -24.98 11.33 1.29
C LEU A 44 -24.34 10.67 0.06
N SER A 45 -23.16 11.11 -0.37
CA SER A 45 -22.43 10.49 -1.49
C SER A 45 -21.98 9.06 -1.20
N ILE A 46 -21.71 8.73 0.07
CA ILE A 46 -21.43 7.35 0.50
C ILE A 46 -22.69 6.48 0.37
N LEU A 47 -23.87 7.03 0.71
CA LEU A 47 -25.14 6.32 0.53
C LEU A 47 -25.45 6.08 -0.95
N LEU A 48 -25.08 7.00 -1.84
CA LEU A 48 -25.18 6.82 -3.28
C LEU A 48 -24.34 5.62 -3.76
N ASP A 49 -23.10 5.47 -3.24
CA ASP A 49 -22.22 4.35 -3.58
C ASP A 49 -22.74 3.00 -3.06
N SER A 50 -23.41 3.01 -1.90
CA SER A 50 -23.99 1.81 -1.28
C SER A 50 -25.22 1.23 -2.01
N GLN A 51 -25.73 1.90 -3.05
CA GLN A 51 -26.91 1.49 -3.84
C GLN A 51 -28.21 1.30 -3.03
N VAL A 52 -28.29 1.89 -1.82
CA VAL A 52 -29.47 1.79 -0.97
C VAL A 52 -30.59 2.74 -1.42
N LEU A 53 -30.26 3.76 -2.22
CA LEU A 53 -31.20 4.79 -2.68
C LEU A 53 -32.03 4.32 -3.89
N SER A 54 -33.31 4.71 -3.90
CA SER A 54 -34.17 4.51 -5.07
C SER A 54 -33.72 5.38 -6.25
N GLN A 55 -34.03 4.95 -7.48
CA GLN A 55 -33.73 5.70 -8.71
C GLN A 55 -34.01 7.22 -8.64
N PRO A 56 -35.21 7.69 -8.23
CA PRO A 56 -35.48 9.13 -8.14
C PRO A 56 -34.63 9.82 -7.07
N GLN A 57 -34.35 9.16 -5.94
CA GLN A 57 -33.50 9.72 -4.88
C GLN A 57 -32.04 9.87 -5.35
N SER A 58 -31.52 8.88 -6.08
CA SER A 58 -30.17 8.93 -6.64
C SER A 58 -30.02 10.07 -7.65
N LEU A 59 -31.01 10.26 -8.54
CA LEU A 59 -31.00 11.35 -9.51
C LEU A 59 -31.14 12.73 -8.86
N SER A 60 -32.00 12.87 -7.84
CA SER A 60 -32.09 14.08 -7.00
C SER A 60 -30.75 14.40 -6.35
N LEU A 61 -30.09 13.39 -5.79
CA LEU A 61 -28.83 13.57 -5.10
C LEU A 61 -27.71 13.97 -6.08
N CYS A 62 -27.63 13.33 -7.25
CA CYS A 62 -26.69 13.74 -8.32
C CYS A 62 -26.88 15.20 -8.73
N TYR A 63 -28.14 15.66 -8.84
CA TYR A 63 -28.44 17.06 -9.11
C TYR A 63 -27.90 17.97 -8.00
N VAL A 64 -28.17 17.67 -6.74
CA VAL A 64 -27.70 18.45 -5.57
C VAL A 64 -26.17 18.51 -5.53
N LEU A 65 -25.50 17.37 -5.72
CA LEU A 65 -24.03 17.30 -5.77
C LEU A 65 -23.45 18.14 -6.92
N SER A 66 -24.10 18.15 -8.08
CA SER A 66 -23.66 18.96 -9.23
C SER A 66 -23.75 20.46 -9.00
N LYS A 67 -24.66 20.91 -8.12
CA LYS A 67 -24.92 22.33 -7.83
C LYS A 67 -24.05 22.91 -6.70
N HIS A 68 -23.33 22.08 -5.96
CA HIS A 68 -22.47 22.53 -4.86
C HIS A 68 -21.40 23.54 -5.32
N SER A 69 -20.71 23.22 -6.43
CA SER A 69 -19.63 24.03 -7.00
C SER A 69 -19.60 23.88 -8.53
N PRO A 70 -18.93 24.78 -9.27
CA PRO A 70 -18.75 24.64 -10.71
C PRO A 70 -18.12 23.29 -11.05
N ILE A 71 -18.59 22.62 -12.10
CA ILE A 71 -18.26 21.22 -12.38
C ILE A 71 -16.74 20.94 -12.48
N THR A 72 -15.97 21.92 -12.98
CA THR A 72 -14.51 21.85 -13.18
C THR A 72 -13.70 22.07 -11.90
N SER A 73 -14.36 22.40 -10.79
CA SER A 73 -13.78 22.55 -9.44
C SER A 73 -14.60 21.81 -8.38
N ASN A 74 -15.60 21.02 -8.80
CA ASN A 74 -16.55 20.40 -7.88
C ASN A 74 -15.91 19.20 -7.18
N PRO A 75 -15.83 19.18 -5.84
CA PRO A 75 -15.21 18.08 -5.12
C PRO A 75 -15.90 16.73 -5.38
N PHE A 76 -17.20 16.73 -5.71
CA PHE A 76 -17.98 15.54 -6.04
C PHE A 76 -17.89 15.11 -7.52
N PHE A 77 -17.08 15.76 -8.35
CA PHE A 77 -16.92 15.43 -9.78
C PHE A 77 -16.60 13.95 -10.02
N LYS A 78 -15.70 13.36 -9.22
CA LYS A 78 -15.33 11.94 -9.34
C LYS A 78 -16.50 11.00 -9.03
N VAL A 79 -17.36 11.36 -8.07
CA VAL A 79 -18.57 10.60 -7.72
C VAL A 79 -19.58 10.67 -8.85
N LEU A 80 -19.83 11.87 -9.40
CA LEU A 80 -20.73 12.06 -10.55
C LEU A 80 -20.22 11.32 -11.79
N ARG A 81 -18.90 11.32 -12.04
CA ARG A 81 -18.28 10.55 -13.13
C ARG A 81 -18.47 9.04 -12.94
N LYS A 82 -18.30 8.53 -11.72
CA LYS A 82 -18.51 7.11 -11.40
C LYS A 82 -19.96 6.70 -11.68
N GLU A 83 -20.93 7.50 -11.23
CA GLU A 83 -22.35 7.25 -11.50
C GLU A 83 -22.70 7.37 -12.99
N TYR A 84 -22.10 8.31 -13.73
CA TYR A 84 -22.27 8.41 -15.19
C TYR A 84 -21.76 7.18 -15.95
N LEU A 85 -20.64 6.59 -15.52
CA LEU A 85 -20.08 5.39 -16.13
C LEU A 85 -20.90 4.13 -15.82
N LYS A 86 -21.58 4.12 -14.66
CA LYS A 86 -22.44 3.02 -14.21
C LYS A 86 -23.86 3.10 -14.79
N ALA A 87 -24.37 4.29 -15.06
CA ALA A 87 -25.72 4.53 -15.53
C ALA A 87 -25.92 4.19 -17.02
N ASP A 88 -27.13 3.75 -17.36
CA ASP A 88 -27.54 3.42 -18.74
C ASP A 88 -28.82 4.15 -19.17
N GLY A 89 -28.98 4.37 -20.46
CA GLY A 89 -30.20 4.95 -21.05
C GLY A 89 -30.53 6.35 -20.54
N PHE A 90 -31.68 6.49 -19.87
CA PHE A 90 -32.20 7.78 -19.39
C PHE A 90 -31.33 8.40 -18.29
N GLU A 91 -30.86 7.59 -17.33
CA GLU A 91 -30.06 8.07 -16.20
C GLU A 91 -28.73 8.66 -16.67
N LYS A 92 -28.12 8.00 -17.66
CA LYS A 92 -26.90 8.48 -18.30
C LYS A 92 -27.11 9.83 -18.98
N ASN A 93 -28.22 9.98 -19.70
CA ASN A 93 -28.60 11.25 -20.33
C ASN A 93 -28.93 12.33 -19.30
N PHE A 94 -29.54 11.97 -18.17
CA PHE A 94 -29.79 12.90 -17.07
C PHE A 94 -28.49 13.43 -16.48
N ILE A 95 -27.58 12.53 -16.08
CA ILE A 95 -26.29 12.93 -15.51
C ILE A 95 -25.45 13.71 -16.54
N ALA A 96 -25.56 13.40 -17.84
CA ALA A 96 -24.96 14.19 -18.92
C ALA A 96 -25.43 15.66 -18.91
N THR A 97 -26.73 15.90 -18.71
CA THR A 97 -27.26 17.27 -18.64
C THR A 97 -26.79 18.05 -17.41
N LEU A 98 -26.38 17.34 -16.34
CA LEU A 98 -25.79 17.97 -15.15
C LEU A 98 -24.40 18.53 -15.44
N PHE A 99 -23.56 17.79 -16.19
CA PHE A 99 -22.20 18.24 -16.55
C PHE A 99 -22.21 19.51 -17.40
N VAL A 100 -23.25 19.71 -18.22
CA VAL A 100 -23.40 20.90 -19.09
C VAL A 100 -24.30 21.98 -18.47
N ASN A 101 -24.77 21.77 -17.23
CA ASN A 101 -25.67 22.69 -16.51
C ASN A 101 -26.97 23.03 -17.28
N CYS A 102 -27.47 22.08 -18.09
CA CYS A 102 -28.67 22.21 -18.92
C CYS A 102 -29.91 21.51 -18.32
N CYS A 103 -29.83 21.06 -17.07
CA CYS A 103 -30.91 20.33 -16.41
C CYS A 103 -32.07 21.28 -16.06
N PRO A 104 -33.34 20.94 -16.40
CA PRO A 104 -34.51 21.75 -16.05
C PRO A 104 -34.74 21.71 -14.54
N SER A 105 -34.37 22.78 -13.84
CA SER A 105 -34.40 22.85 -12.38
C SER A 105 -35.80 23.13 -11.79
N GLU A 106 -36.70 23.67 -12.61
CA GLU A 106 -38.09 24.01 -12.28
C GLU A 106 -39.05 22.81 -12.27
N LYS A 107 -38.61 21.64 -12.77
CA LYS A 107 -39.45 20.43 -12.90
C LYS A 107 -39.15 19.41 -11.82
N SER A 108 -40.16 18.62 -11.45
CA SER A 108 -39.99 17.49 -10.53
C SER A 108 -39.34 16.29 -11.23
N ILE A 109 -38.65 15.43 -10.47
CA ILE A 109 -38.05 14.21 -11.04
C ILE A 109 -39.12 13.29 -11.60
N SER A 110 -40.28 13.20 -10.94
CA SER A 110 -41.41 12.42 -11.45
C SER A 110 -41.88 12.88 -12.83
N GLU A 111 -41.90 14.20 -13.08
CA GLU A 111 -42.27 14.76 -14.38
C GLU A 111 -41.19 14.54 -15.45
N ILE A 112 -39.91 14.59 -15.05
CA ILE A 112 -38.78 14.37 -15.95
C ILE A 112 -38.72 12.89 -16.37
N LEU A 113 -38.92 11.96 -15.44
CA LEU A 113 -39.04 10.53 -15.70
C LEU A 113 -40.27 10.20 -16.58
N ALA A 114 -41.41 10.83 -16.32
CA ALA A 114 -42.64 10.58 -17.08
C ALA A 114 -42.57 11.10 -18.53
N ASN A 115 -41.91 12.23 -18.76
CA ASN A 115 -41.84 12.86 -20.08
C ASN A 115 -40.73 12.29 -20.99
N ASN A 116 -39.72 11.61 -20.44
CA ASN A 116 -38.63 10.91 -21.17
C ASN A 116 -37.89 11.74 -22.24
N LYS A 117 -38.06 13.07 -22.24
CA LYS A 117 -37.45 14.00 -23.20
C LYS A 117 -36.49 14.93 -22.47
N LEU A 118 -35.23 14.52 -22.38
CA LEU A 118 -34.14 15.41 -22.06
C LEU A 118 -33.44 15.88 -23.33
N PRO A 119 -32.86 17.10 -23.33
CA PRO A 119 -31.99 17.52 -24.41
C PRO A 119 -30.81 16.54 -24.53
N SER A 120 -30.70 15.87 -25.67
CA SER A 120 -29.55 15.00 -25.98
C SER A 120 -28.31 15.88 -26.05
N THR A 121 -27.48 15.81 -25.02
CA THR A 121 -26.31 16.69 -24.91
C THR A 121 -25.07 15.83 -25.06
N SER A 122 -24.38 15.95 -26.20
CA SER A 122 -23.06 15.37 -26.38
C SER A 122 -22.05 16.26 -25.66
N PHE A 123 -21.38 15.74 -24.64
CA PHE A 123 -20.30 16.41 -23.95
C PHE A 123 -19.08 15.50 -23.92
N ASP A 124 -17.90 16.09 -24.00
CA ASP A 124 -16.65 15.35 -23.96
C ASP A 124 -16.19 15.21 -22.51
N LEU A 125 -16.32 13.99 -21.98
CA LEU A 125 -15.97 13.66 -20.60
C LEU A 125 -14.47 13.75 -20.34
N ASP A 126 -13.64 13.50 -21.36
CA ASP A 126 -12.18 13.47 -21.21
C ASP A 126 -11.60 14.88 -21.14
N SER A 127 -12.13 15.83 -21.91
CA SER A 127 -11.77 17.25 -21.76
C SER A 127 -12.19 17.83 -20.41
N LEU A 128 -13.40 17.53 -19.92
CA LEU A 128 -13.83 17.93 -18.57
C LEU A 128 -12.95 17.33 -17.47
N THR A 129 -12.55 16.06 -17.62
CA THR A 129 -11.67 15.39 -16.66
C THR A 129 -10.29 16.05 -16.65
N THR A 130 -9.77 16.43 -17.81
CA THR A 130 -8.48 17.13 -17.96
C THR A 130 -8.54 18.53 -17.33
N GLU A 131 -9.63 19.26 -17.54
CA GLU A 131 -9.85 20.58 -16.94
C GLU A 131 -9.98 20.50 -15.41
N TYR A 132 -10.71 19.48 -14.91
CA TYR A 132 -10.81 19.21 -13.49
C TYR A 132 -9.45 18.90 -12.85
N GLN A 133 -8.64 18.04 -13.48
CA GLN A 133 -7.28 17.70 -13.01
C GLN A 133 -6.33 18.91 -13.00
N LYS A 134 -6.54 19.88 -13.88
CA LYS A 134 -5.77 21.13 -13.88
C LYS A 134 -6.14 22.05 -12.71
N ASN A 135 -7.41 22.06 -12.31
CA ASN A 135 -7.92 22.92 -11.26
C ASN A 135 -7.79 22.32 -9.85
N VAL A 136 -7.65 20.99 -9.74
CA VAL A 136 -7.53 20.29 -8.45
C VAL A 136 -6.09 19.79 -8.25
N PRO A 137 -5.32 20.36 -7.30
CA PRO A 137 -3.88 20.16 -7.19
C PRO A 137 -3.43 18.77 -6.68
N TYR A 138 -4.36 17.91 -6.23
CA TYR A 138 -4.02 16.59 -5.67
C TYR A 138 -5.05 15.53 -6.09
N ASP A 139 -4.56 14.32 -6.39
CA ASP A 139 -5.40 13.18 -6.79
C ASP A 139 -5.99 12.49 -5.54
N ILE A 140 -7.02 13.08 -4.96
CA ILE A 140 -7.66 12.55 -3.74
C ILE A 140 -8.54 11.33 -4.11
N PRO A 141 -8.41 10.16 -3.43
CA PRO A 141 -9.08 8.91 -3.85
C PRO A 141 -10.61 8.90 -3.82
N SER A 142 -11.27 9.84 -3.15
CA SER A 142 -12.73 10.07 -3.13
C SER A 142 -13.03 11.27 -2.23
N VAL A 143 -14.28 11.76 -2.25
CA VAL A 143 -14.71 12.78 -1.29
C VAL A 143 -14.77 12.13 0.10
N GLN A 144 -13.86 12.51 0.99
CA GLN A 144 -13.92 12.04 2.38
C GLN A 144 -14.56 13.11 3.26
N PRO A 145 -15.45 12.73 4.18
CA PRO A 145 -16.16 13.67 5.05
C PRO A 145 -15.26 14.32 6.10
N LEU A 146 -13.96 14.00 6.07
CA LEU A 146 -12.92 14.51 6.94
C LEU A 146 -12.27 15.80 6.39
N PHE A 147 -12.48 16.13 5.12
CA PHE A 147 -11.89 17.31 4.51
C PHE A 147 -12.76 18.55 4.73
N SER A 148 -12.13 19.68 5.06
CA SER A 148 -12.75 21.00 5.01
C SER A 148 -13.06 21.35 3.55
N ASP A 149 -14.10 22.16 3.33
CA ASP A 149 -14.48 22.66 2.00
C ASP A 149 -13.24 23.26 1.29
N PRO A 150 -12.87 22.79 0.07
CA PRO A 150 -11.71 23.30 -0.65
C PRO A 150 -11.78 24.81 -0.97
N ASP A 151 -12.97 25.42 -0.89
CA ASP A 151 -13.16 26.88 -1.05
C ASP A 151 -12.95 27.67 0.26
N ASP A 152 -12.78 27.02 1.42
CA ASP A 152 -12.53 27.73 2.66
C ASP A 152 -11.06 28.16 2.72
N SER A 153 -10.85 29.48 2.74
CA SER A 153 -9.56 30.17 2.85
C SER A 153 -8.81 29.91 4.17
N THR A 154 -9.08 28.80 4.85
CA THR A 154 -8.50 28.43 6.13
C THR A 154 -7.19 27.66 5.98
N ASN A 155 -6.21 28.06 6.80
CA ASN A 155 -4.82 27.60 6.81
C ASN A 155 -4.63 26.09 6.58
N ARG A 156 -4.17 25.74 5.37
CA ARG A 156 -3.79 24.39 4.92
C ARG A 156 -2.87 23.62 5.89
N GLU A 157 -2.08 24.33 6.69
CA GLU A 157 -1.13 23.73 7.64
C GLU A 157 -1.80 23.07 8.87
N ARG A 158 -2.98 23.55 9.30
CA ARG A 158 -3.71 22.92 10.43
C ARG A 158 -4.40 21.62 10.02
N ASP A 159 -4.77 21.48 8.75
CA ASP A 159 -5.43 20.28 8.26
C ASP A 159 -4.42 19.15 7.99
N ILE A 160 -3.17 19.47 7.60
CA ILE A 160 -2.09 18.47 7.47
C ILE A 160 -1.74 17.85 8.83
N ALA A 161 -1.69 18.64 9.91
CA ALA A 161 -1.48 18.09 11.25
C ALA A 161 -2.62 17.15 11.68
N LYS A 162 -3.86 17.51 11.36
CA LYS A 162 -5.02 16.63 11.60
C LYS A 162 -4.99 15.37 10.72
N ILE A 163 -4.48 15.42 9.50
CA ILE A 163 -4.32 14.25 8.61
C ILE A 163 -3.42 13.18 9.23
N PHE A 164 -2.40 13.56 10.02
CA PHE A 164 -1.55 12.60 10.74
C PHE A 164 -2.16 12.10 12.05
N GLU A 165 -3.11 12.84 12.64
CA GLU A 165 -3.75 12.49 13.92
C GLU A 165 -5.11 11.80 13.76
N THR A 166 -5.78 11.93 12.60
CA THR A 166 -7.07 11.28 12.34
C THR A 166 -6.93 10.15 11.31
N PRO A 167 -7.26 8.90 11.67
CA PRO A 167 -7.16 7.77 10.76
C PRO A 167 -8.12 7.95 9.58
N LEU A 168 -7.58 7.92 8.37
CA LEU A 168 -8.30 8.04 7.10
C LEU A 168 -9.37 6.93 6.96
N PRO A 169 -10.64 7.25 6.65
CA PRO A 169 -11.60 6.24 6.21
C PRO A 169 -11.34 5.95 4.72
N GLY A 170 -10.43 5.01 4.48
CA GLY A 170 -10.37 4.26 3.22
C GLY A 170 -11.51 3.24 3.13
N PRO A 171 -11.58 2.41 2.08
CA PRO A 171 -12.57 1.33 1.99
C PRO A 171 -12.55 0.55 3.29
N ILE A 172 -13.73 0.18 3.81
CA ILE A 172 -13.89 -0.54 5.09
C ILE A 172 -13.10 -1.84 5.01
N VAL A 173 -11.82 -1.77 5.36
CA VAL A 173 -11.07 -2.86 5.95
C VAL A 173 -11.36 -2.69 7.43
N PRO A 174 -11.83 -3.73 8.14
CA PRO A 174 -12.02 -3.60 9.57
C PRO A 174 -10.72 -3.09 10.18
N PRO A 175 -10.76 -2.14 11.14
CA PRO A 175 -9.56 -1.71 11.83
C PRO A 175 -8.87 -2.98 12.33
N GLN A 176 -7.61 -3.19 11.93
CA GLN A 176 -6.80 -4.33 12.42
C GLN A 176 -6.47 -4.23 13.91
N ASN A 177 -7.08 -3.27 14.61
CA ASN A 177 -7.25 -3.31 16.06
C ASN A 177 -8.71 -3.67 16.33
N THR A 178 -9.07 -4.94 16.16
CA THR A 178 -10.21 -5.47 16.90
C THR A 178 -9.86 -5.35 18.38
N PRO A 179 -10.72 -4.76 19.24
CA PRO A 179 -10.52 -4.93 20.67
C PRO A 179 -10.44 -6.43 20.94
N ALA A 180 -9.50 -6.84 21.78
CA ALA A 180 -9.35 -8.24 22.18
C ALA A 180 -10.75 -8.80 22.53
N PRO A 181 -11.12 -9.99 22.04
CA PRO A 181 -12.42 -10.56 22.39
C PRO A 181 -12.55 -10.57 23.91
N LEU A 182 -13.73 -10.20 24.41
CA LEU A 182 -14.00 -10.16 25.84
C LEU A 182 -13.66 -11.53 26.43
N LEU A 183 -12.56 -11.61 27.19
CA LEU A 183 -12.12 -12.81 27.90
C LEU A 183 -13.11 -13.22 29.02
N LEU A 184 -14.12 -12.38 29.26
CA LEU A 184 -15.14 -12.55 30.28
C LEU A 184 -16.49 -12.82 29.59
N MET A 185 -17.20 -13.83 30.08
CA MET A 185 -18.59 -14.07 29.73
C MET A 185 -19.42 -12.81 30.06
N PRO A 186 -20.35 -12.38 29.17
CA PRO A 186 -21.20 -11.23 29.44
C PRO A 186 -21.93 -11.37 30.77
N GLY A 187 -22.02 -10.27 31.53
CA GLY A 187 -22.79 -10.23 32.77
C GLY A 187 -24.29 -10.44 32.53
N HIS A 188 -25.05 -10.77 33.57
CA HIS A 188 -26.50 -10.99 33.48
C HIS A 188 -27.29 -9.75 32.99
N ASP A 189 -26.67 -8.57 33.03
CA ASP A 189 -27.27 -7.29 32.66
C ASP A 189 -26.76 -6.74 31.31
N GLU A 190 -25.97 -7.52 30.55
CA GLU A 190 -25.40 -7.11 29.27
C GLU A 190 -26.17 -7.68 28.07
N LEU A 191 -26.47 -6.82 27.10
CA LEU A 191 -27.15 -7.20 25.87
C LEU A 191 -26.22 -8.05 24.99
N THR A 192 -26.58 -9.31 24.77
CA THR A 192 -25.87 -10.23 23.87
C THR A 192 -26.58 -10.32 22.53
N PHE A 193 -25.82 -10.28 21.42
CA PHE A 193 -26.38 -10.46 20.07
C PHE A 193 -26.92 -11.89 19.89
N LEU A 194 -28.22 -12.01 19.65
CA LEU A 194 -28.97 -13.28 19.50
C LEU A 194 -28.94 -13.85 18.07
N ILE A 195 -27.87 -13.63 17.30
CA ILE A 195 -27.74 -14.26 15.97
C ILE A 195 -26.91 -15.54 16.13
N PRO A 196 -27.53 -16.72 16.17
CA PRO A 196 -26.85 -17.96 16.54
C PRO A 196 -26.55 -18.74 15.26
N GLU A 197 -25.59 -18.28 14.44
CA GLU A 197 -25.08 -19.06 13.29
C GLU A 197 -23.95 -18.37 12.51
N ILE A 198 -23.33 -17.32 13.05
CA ILE A 198 -22.05 -16.85 12.51
C ILE A 198 -20.97 -17.44 13.41
N ASP A 199 -20.31 -18.46 12.90
CA ASP A 199 -19.10 -19.00 13.51
C ASP A 199 -18.03 -17.91 13.41
N PHE A 200 -18.00 -17.01 14.40
CA PHE A 200 -16.91 -16.05 14.58
C PHE A 200 -15.68 -16.83 15.06
N SER A 201 -15.17 -17.72 14.21
CA SER A 201 -13.78 -18.13 14.33
C SER A 201 -12.97 -16.86 14.10
N PRO A 202 -12.14 -16.42 15.07
CA PRO A 202 -11.25 -15.30 14.83
C PRO A 202 -10.36 -15.71 13.66
N LEU A 203 -10.57 -15.08 12.50
CA LEU A 203 -9.64 -15.12 11.39
C LEU A 203 -8.45 -14.24 11.80
N PHE A 204 -7.73 -14.66 12.85
CA PHE A 204 -6.44 -14.10 13.16
C PHE A 204 -5.57 -14.48 11.99
N ASP A 205 -5.30 -13.53 11.11
CA ASP A 205 -4.32 -13.76 10.07
C ASP A 205 -2.97 -13.83 10.80
N PRO A 206 -2.34 -15.02 10.91
CA PRO A 206 -1.04 -15.17 11.58
C PRO A 206 0.07 -14.41 10.81
N THR A 207 -0.30 -13.69 9.75
CA THR A 207 0.57 -12.79 9.01
C THR A 207 0.43 -11.32 9.39
N GLN A 208 -0.53 -10.91 10.23
CA GLN A 208 -0.59 -9.51 10.69
C GLN A 208 0.53 -9.22 11.68
N ILE A 209 1.46 -8.35 11.27
CA ILE A 209 2.51 -7.82 12.13
C ILE A 209 2.10 -6.45 12.66
N SER A 210 2.56 -6.13 13.87
CA SER A 210 2.23 -4.84 14.51
C SER A 210 2.71 -3.66 13.66
N ALA A 211 2.02 -2.51 13.78
CA ALA A 211 2.45 -1.27 13.12
C ALA A 211 3.86 -0.84 13.57
N GLU A 212 4.21 -1.08 14.84
CA GLU A 212 5.53 -0.83 15.39
C GLU A 212 6.59 -1.69 14.71
N THR A 213 6.33 -3.00 14.56
CA THR A 213 7.20 -3.92 13.81
C THR A 213 7.38 -3.47 12.36
N LEU A 214 6.32 -3.01 11.69
CA LEU A 214 6.41 -2.46 10.32
C LEU A 214 7.30 -1.22 10.24
N THR A 215 7.23 -0.32 11.23
CA THR A 215 8.12 0.85 11.25
C THR A 215 9.56 0.45 11.48
N LEU A 216 9.80 -0.53 12.36
CA LEU A 216 11.13 -1.03 12.67
C LEU A 216 11.76 -1.75 11.46
N LEU A 217 10.98 -2.55 10.73
CA LEU A 217 11.40 -3.17 9.47
C LEU A 217 11.81 -2.12 8.41
N LYS A 218 11.03 -1.04 8.26
CA LYS A 218 11.36 0.05 7.32
C LYS A 218 12.63 0.81 7.74
N ARG A 219 12.81 1.03 9.05
CA ARG A 219 14.03 1.63 9.60
C ARG A 219 15.24 0.73 9.36
N ALA A 220 15.12 -0.59 9.52
CA ALA A 220 16.19 -1.54 9.28
C ALA A 220 16.77 -1.47 7.85
N VAL A 221 15.95 -1.16 6.85
CA VAL A 221 16.39 -1.02 5.45
C VAL A 221 17.08 0.32 5.21
N THR A 222 16.66 1.39 5.89
CA THR A 222 17.07 2.77 5.60
C THR A 222 18.26 3.23 6.44
N GLU A 223 18.33 2.80 7.70
CA GLU A 223 19.35 3.21 8.67
C GLU A 223 19.89 2.03 9.47
N ARG A 224 21.04 2.23 10.12
CA ARG A 224 21.58 1.28 11.08
C ARG A 224 20.77 1.35 12.37
N LEU A 225 20.25 0.21 12.81
CA LEU A 225 19.46 0.13 14.04
C LEU A 225 20.34 0.23 15.29
N ASN A 226 19.74 0.71 16.38
CA ASN A 226 20.32 0.65 17.71
C ASN A 226 20.36 -0.80 18.20
N ASP A 227 21.23 -1.12 19.17
CA ASP A 227 21.37 -2.49 19.66
C ASP A 227 20.05 -3.03 20.26
N ASP A 228 19.30 -2.20 20.99
CA ASP A 228 17.98 -2.59 21.54
C ASP A 228 16.95 -2.90 20.41
N ASP A 229 16.83 -2.02 19.42
CA ASP A 229 15.92 -2.19 18.26
C ASP A 229 16.31 -3.44 17.44
N LYS A 230 17.62 -3.72 17.35
CA LYS A 230 18.16 -4.88 16.64
C LYS A 230 17.81 -6.17 17.38
N ASP A 231 18.02 -6.22 18.69
CA ASP A 231 17.70 -7.40 19.50
C ASP A 231 16.20 -7.71 19.45
N GLN A 232 15.35 -6.68 19.53
CA GLN A 232 13.91 -6.82 19.36
C GLN A 232 13.55 -7.40 17.98
N LEU A 233 14.16 -6.90 16.90
CA LEU A 233 13.88 -7.42 15.56
C LEU A 233 14.39 -8.85 15.37
N MET A 234 15.50 -9.20 16.01
CA MET A 234 16.06 -10.56 15.98
C MET A 234 15.14 -11.55 16.70
N GLU A 235 14.59 -11.19 17.87
CA GLU A 235 13.59 -12.00 18.59
C GLU A 235 12.33 -12.19 17.73
N LEU A 236 11.80 -11.12 17.14
CA LEU A 236 10.66 -11.21 16.22
C LEU A 236 10.99 -12.02 14.96
N LEU A 237 12.23 -11.96 14.47
CA LEU A 237 12.73 -12.80 13.39
C LEU A 237 12.90 -14.25 13.80
N GLU A 238 12.91 -14.62 15.08
CA GLU A 238 12.91 -16.02 15.53
C GLU A 238 11.47 -16.52 15.64
N GLU A 239 10.64 -15.80 16.39
CA GLU A 239 9.26 -16.17 16.75
C GLU A 239 8.28 -16.07 15.58
N GLU A 240 8.34 -14.97 14.81
CA GLU A 240 7.43 -14.69 13.70
C GLU A 240 8.14 -14.88 12.35
N ASN A 241 7.40 -15.30 11.32
CA ASN A 241 7.94 -15.35 9.96
C ASN A 241 7.82 -13.98 9.28
N ILE A 242 8.50 -12.99 9.84
CA ILE A 242 8.53 -11.62 9.31
C ILE A 242 9.50 -11.43 8.13
N ALA A 243 10.30 -12.45 7.82
CA ALA A 243 11.21 -12.45 6.67
C ALA A 243 10.49 -12.19 5.33
N LYS A 244 9.20 -12.57 5.24
CA LYS A 244 8.35 -12.32 4.06
C LYS A 244 8.09 -10.84 3.76
N PHE A 245 8.27 -9.95 4.73
CA PHE A 245 8.02 -8.50 4.56
C PHE A 245 9.20 -7.75 3.96
N PHE A 246 10.39 -8.36 3.95
CA PHE A 246 11.49 -7.82 3.17
C PHE A 246 11.27 -8.14 1.69
N ALA A 247 11.47 -7.15 0.83
CA ALA A 247 11.50 -7.39 -0.60
C ALA A 247 12.93 -7.75 -1.04
N PRO A 248 13.13 -8.60 -2.07
CA PRO A 248 14.45 -8.95 -2.57
C PRO A 248 15.32 -7.72 -2.87
N GLN A 249 14.72 -6.65 -3.40
CA GLN A 249 15.40 -5.41 -3.76
C GLN A 249 15.95 -4.64 -2.55
N GLN A 250 15.42 -4.88 -1.35
CA GLN A 250 15.84 -4.20 -0.12
C GLN A 250 17.04 -4.88 0.54
N ILE A 251 17.40 -6.09 0.10
CA ILE A 251 18.47 -6.88 0.72
C ILE A 251 19.83 -6.21 0.63
N GLU A 252 20.13 -5.51 -0.47
CA GLU A 252 21.40 -4.79 -0.58
C GLU A 252 21.55 -3.73 0.52
N SER A 253 20.54 -2.87 0.66
CA SER A 253 20.51 -1.82 1.69
C SER A 253 20.52 -2.42 3.11
N LEU A 254 19.81 -3.53 3.31
CA LEU A 254 19.78 -4.22 4.60
C LEU A 254 21.16 -4.80 4.97
N ILE A 255 21.90 -5.38 4.00
CA ILE A 255 23.27 -5.88 4.22
C ILE A 255 24.24 -4.75 4.56
N GLU A 256 24.08 -3.58 3.93
CA GLU A 256 24.93 -2.42 4.17
C GLU A 256 24.71 -1.83 5.56
N ASN A 257 23.45 -1.71 5.99
CA ASN A 257 23.07 -1.06 7.24
C ASN A 257 23.10 -2.03 8.44
N ASN A 258 22.52 -3.23 8.29
CA ASN A 258 22.26 -4.18 9.38
C ASN A 258 22.56 -5.63 8.94
N LYS A 259 23.84 -5.96 8.79
CA LYS A 259 24.33 -7.25 8.29
C LYS A 259 23.71 -8.47 9.01
N ASP A 260 23.68 -8.47 10.34
CA ASP A 260 23.26 -9.66 11.10
C ASP A 260 21.77 -9.98 10.89
N ILE A 261 20.93 -8.94 10.77
CA ILE A 261 19.51 -9.05 10.45
C ILE A 261 19.34 -9.61 9.03
N ALA A 262 20.10 -9.10 8.06
CA ALA A 262 20.07 -9.60 6.69
C ALA A 262 20.40 -11.11 6.62
N ILE A 263 21.34 -11.57 7.44
CA ILE A 263 21.73 -12.98 7.49
C ILE A 263 20.58 -13.85 7.99
N GLU A 264 19.89 -13.46 9.06
CA GLU A 264 18.74 -14.23 9.56
C GLU A 264 17.57 -14.24 8.58
N VAL A 265 17.26 -13.08 7.96
CA VAL A 265 16.24 -13.00 6.91
C VAL A 265 16.58 -13.95 5.76
N LEU A 266 17.82 -13.91 5.25
CA LEU A 266 18.25 -14.77 4.16
C LEU A 266 18.27 -16.25 4.58
N LYS A 267 18.65 -16.58 5.81
CA LYS A 267 18.55 -17.96 6.33
C LYS A 267 17.10 -18.45 6.31
N LYS A 268 16.11 -17.61 6.62
CA LYS A 268 14.68 -18.00 6.57
C LYS A 268 14.13 -18.10 5.14
N VAL A 269 14.61 -17.27 4.22
CA VAL A 269 14.15 -17.25 2.83
C VAL A 269 14.81 -18.35 1.97
N ILE A 270 16.03 -18.74 2.28
CA ILE A 270 16.70 -19.86 1.60
C ILE A 270 15.93 -21.16 1.92
N ASN A 271 15.64 -21.95 0.89
CA ASN A 271 14.74 -23.12 0.88
C ASN A 271 13.23 -22.79 0.91
N SER A 272 12.83 -21.52 0.71
CA SER A 272 11.44 -21.10 0.50
C SER A 272 11.12 -20.87 -0.99
N GLU A 273 9.85 -20.71 -1.33
CA GLU A 273 9.40 -20.45 -2.71
C GLU A 273 10.03 -19.19 -3.34
N ASN A 274 10.45 -18.23 -2.50
CA ASN A 274 11.05 -16.97 -2.93
C ASN A 274 12.58 -17.02 -3.09
N GLU A 275 13.23 -18.15 -2.78
CA GLU A 275 14.71 -18.29 -2.80
C GLU A 275 15.34 -17.73 -4.06
N LYS A 276 14.79 -18.10 -5.23
CA LYS A 276 15.34 -17.71 -6.54
C LYS A 276 15.46 -16.19 -6.69
N ALA A 277 14.42 -15.44 -6.32
CA ALA A 277 14.42 -13.98 -6.46
C ALA A 277 15.50 -13.30 -5.61
N TYR A 278 15.73 -13.82 -4.41
CA TYR A 278 16.75 -13.33 -3.49
C TYR A 278 18.16 -13.67 -3.97
N VAL A 279 18.38 -14.89 -4.44
CA VAL A 279 19.67 -15.35 -4.98
C VAL A 279 20.03 -14.61 -6.26
N ASP A 280 19.06 -14.38 -7.14
CA ASP A 280 19.25 -13.60 -8.38
C ASP A 280 19.64 -12.15 -8.04
N THR A 281 18.99 -11.56 -7.03
CA THR A 281 19.34 -10.21 -6.56
C THR A 281 20.75 -10.17 -5.96
N LEU A 282 21.10 -11.11 -5.07
CA LEU A 282 22.45 -11.24 -4.50
C LEU A 282 23.52 -11.43 -5.58
N SER A 283 23.20 -12.18 -6.64
CA SER A 283 24.08 -12.40 -7.79
C SER A 283 24.23 -11.15 -8.65
N SER A 284 23.26 -10.23 -8.62
CA SER A 284 23.32 -8.93 -9.31
C SER A 284 24.19 -7.91 -8.56
N ILE A 285 24.15 -7.92 -7.22
CA ILE A 285 24.90 -7.00 -6.34
C ILE A 285 26.41 -7.11 -6.55
N GLU A 286 27.13 -6.00 -6.48
CA GLU A 286 28.59 -5.99 -6.51
C GLU A 286 29.18 -6.70 -5.28
N PRO A 287 30.22 -7.53 -5.44
CA PRO A 287 30.76 -8.34 -4.34
C PRO A 287 31.57 -7.48 -3.36
N LYS A 288 30.89 -6.68 -2.52
CA LYS A 288 31.49 -5.91 -1.41
C LYS A 288 31.80 -6.82 -0.23
N LEU A 289 32.63 -6.34 0.70
CA LEU A 289 33.07 -7.10 1.89
C LEU A 289 31.88 -7.65 2.71
N ASN A 290 30.86 -6.82 2.97
CA ASN A 290 29.69 -7.23 3.75
C ASN A 290 28.86 -8.27 3.01
N VAL A 291 28.71 -8.14 1.68
CA VAL A 291 27.96 -9.09 0.84
C VAL A 291 28.66 -10.46 0.85
N ILE A 292 29.98 -10.49 0.65
CA ILE A 292 30.76 -11.74 0.69
C ILE A 292 30.66 -12.39 2.07
N SER A 293 30.81 -11.61 3.14
CA SER A 293 30.68 -12.14 4.51
C SER A 293 29.29 -12.69 4.78
N THR A 294 28.23 -12.02 4.29
CA THR A 294 26.84 -12.46 4.42
C THR A 294 26.64 -13.79 3.70
N VAL A 295 27.03 -13.88 2.41
CA VAL A 295 26.89 -15.11 1.62
C VAL A 295 27.72 -16.25 2.22
N LYS A 296 28.90 -15.98 2.80
CA LYS A 296 29.71 -16.99 3.51
C LYS A 296 28.91 -17.71 4.60
N GLU A 297 28.17 -16.96 5.42
CA GLU A 297 27.37 -17.55 6.50
C GLU A 297 26.19 -18.38 5.97
N LEU A 298 25.69 -18.05 4.78
CA LEU A 298 24.62 -18.77 4.09
C LEU A 298 25.11 -20.06 3.40
N LEU A 299 26.40 -20.14 3.02
CA LEU A 299 26.99 -21.33 2.39
C LEU A 299 26.84 -22.58 3.27
N LEU A 300 26.92 -22.44 4.59
CA LEU A 300 26.75 -23.55 5.53
C LEU A 300 25.35 -24.17 5.46
N LYS A 301 24.35 -23.38 5.02
CA LYS A 301 22.95 -23.81 4.94
C LYS A 301 22.61 -24.36 3.55
N SER A 302 22.99 -23.65 2.48
CA SER A 302 22.68 -24.06 1.09
C SER A 302 23.81 -23.67 0.12
N SER A 303 24.81 -24.54 -0.05
CA SER A 303 26.01 -24.25 -0.83
C SER A 303 25.84 -24.30 -2.35
N ASN A 304 24.93 -25.14 -2.86
CA ASN A 304 24.74 -25.39 -4.29
C ASN A 304 24.22 -24.16 -5.06
N VAL A 305 23.53 -23.27 -4.35
CA VAL A 305 22.79 -22.13 -4.88
C VAL A 305 23.72 -20.96 -5.23
N PHE A 306 24.88 -20.87 -4.56
CA PHE A 306 25.81 -19.74 -4.67
C PHE A 306 26.99 -19.98 -5.64
N SER A 307 26.90 -20.99 -6.51
CA SER A 307 27.97 -21.30 -7.48
C SER A 307 28.22 -20.14 -8.47
N SER A 308 27.16 -19.55 -9.02
CA SER A 308 27.23 -18.39 -9.91
C SER A 308 27.79 -17.15 -9.22
N PHE A 309 27.36 -16.89 -7.97
CA PHE A 309 27.90 -15.81 -7.15
C PHE A 309 29.41 -16.01 -6.90
N THR A 310 29.83 -17.22 -6.56
CA THR A 310 31.24 -17.57 -6.31
C THR A 310 32.12 -17.28 -7.52
N GLN A 311 31.68 -17.65 -8.72
CA GLN A 311 32.39 -17.30 -9.96
C GLN A 311 32.53 -15.79 -10.13
N LYS A 312 31.45 -15.04 -9.91
CA LYS A 312 31.47 -13.56 -9.97
C LYS A 312 32.47 -12.95 -8.98
N VAL A 313 32.54 -13.45 -7.75
CA VAL A 313 33.51 -12.96 -6.74
C VAL A 313 34.96 -13.18 -7.21
N ILE A 314 35.25 -14.37 -7.75
CA ILE A 314 36.59 -14.71 -8.26
C ILE A 314 36.94 -13.80 -9.44
N ASP A 315 36.05 -13.69 -10.43
CA ASP A 315 36.25 -12.85 -11.61
C ASP A 315 36.47 -11.39 -11.25
N PHE A 316 35.68 -10.85 -10.32
CA PHE A 316 35.84 -9.49 -9.83
C PHE A 316 37.22 -9.30 -9.19
N SER A 317 37.63 -10.22 -8.32
CA SER A 317 38.93 -10.17 -7.65
C SER A 317 40.11 -10.28 -8.63
N ILE A 318 39.98 -11.08 -9.70
CA ILE A 318 41.02 -11.24 -10.73
C ILE A 318 41.04 -10.04 -11.70
N LYS A 319 39.92 -9.37 -11.95
CA LYS A 319 39.88 -8.19 -12.83
C LYS A 319 40.40 -6.92 -12.15
N GLU A 320 40.26 -6.81 -10.84
CA GLU A 320 40.79 -5.66 -10.11
C GLU A 320 42.33 -5.55 -10.23
N LYS A 321 42.81 -4.35 -10.57
CA LYS A 321 44.23 -4.06 -10.78
C LYS A 321 45.01 -4.03 -9.45
N GLU A 322 44.40 -3.54 -8.38
CA GLU A 322 45.00 -3.47 -7.04
C GLU A 322 43.98 -3.79 -5.94
N PRO A 323 43.63 -5.07 -5.74
CA PRO A 323 42.63 -5.41 -4.75
C PRO A 323 43.18 -5.25 -3.34
N ASN A 324 42.37 -4.66 -2.46
CA ASN A 324 42.71 -4.45 -1.06
C ASN A 324 43.07 -5.79 -0.38
N LYS A 325 44.21 -5.87 0.32
CA LYS A 325 44.64 -7.09 1.04
C LYS A 325 43.56 -7.59 2.02
N ARG A 326 42.79 -6.69 2.63
CA ARG A 326 41.65 -7.04 3.50
C ARG A 326 40.54 -7.73 2.72
N TYR A 327 40.25 -7.25 1.52
CA TYR A 327 39.26 -7.84 0.62
C TYR A 327 39.69 -9.23 0.18
N ILE A 328 40.94 -9.39 -0.29
CA ILE A 328 41.46 -10.70 -0.71
C ILE A 328 41.46 -11.72 0.42
N ARG A 329 41.79 -11.32 1.66
CA ARG A 329 41.65 -12.19 2.84
C ARG A 329 40.21 -12.63 3.06
N CYS A 330 39.25 -11.72 2.94
CA CYS A 330 37.83 -12.05 3.06
C CYS A 330 37.34 -13.00 1.96
N VAL A 331 37.75 -12.77 0.71
CA VAL A 331 37.47 -13.68 -0.42
C VAL A 331 38.08 -15.05 -0.17
N THR A 332 39.31 -15.11 0.33
CA THR A 332 40.00 -16.37 0.62
C THR A 332 39.27 -17.16 1.70
N ASP A 333 38.89 -16.51 2.80
CA ASP A 333 38.10 -17.12 3.88
C ASP A 333 36.71 -17.61 3.40
N TYR A 334 36.07 -16.84 2.51
CA TYR A 334 34.86 -17.27 1.81
C TYR A 334 35.09 -18.53 0.96
N LEU A 335 36.13 -18.54 0.11
CA LEU A 335 36.44 -19.67 -0.77
C LEU A 335 36.85 -20.90 0.02
N GLU A 336 37.59 -20.75 1.11
CA GLU A 336 37.91 -21.87 2.02
C GLU A 336 36.63 -22.50 2.57
N THR A 337 35.67 -21.68 2.99
CA THR A 337 34.36 -22.16 3.45
C THR A 337 33.60 -22.86 2.31
N TYR A 338 33.57 -22.27 1.12
CA TYR A 338 32.91 -22.83 -0.06
C TYR A 338 33.46 -24.21 -0.46
N VAL A 339 34.79 -24.36 -0.48
CA VAL A 339 35.47 -25.62 -0.81
C VAL A 339 35.17 -26.70 0.23
N ARG A 340 35.12 -26.36 1.53
CA ARG A 340 34.80 -27.32 2.59
C ARG A 340 33.37 -27.84 2.50
N VAL A 341 32.42 -26.97 2.18
CA VAL A 341 30.99 -27.37 2.09
C VAL A 341 30.69 -28.08 0.77
N ASN A 342 31.45 -27.82 -0.30
CA ASN A 342 31.27 -28.44 -1.62
C ASN A 342 32.42 -29.40 -1.97
N PRO A 343 32.38 -30.67 -1.52
CA PRO A 343 33.44 -31.63 -1.80
C PRO A 343 33.57 -32.01 -3.28
N LYS A 344 32.52 -31.81 -4.09
CA LYS A 344 32.54 -32.02 -5.54
C LYS A 344 32.39 -30.69 -6.27
N LEU A 345 33.50 -29.96 -6.36
CA LEU A 345 33.57 -28.73 -7.14
C LEU A 345 33.38 -29.04 -8.63
N SER A 346 32.64 -28.19 -9.34
CA SER A 346 32.61 -28.25 -10.80
C SER A 346 33.96 -27.81 -11.35
N GLU A 347 34.43 -28.48 -12.41
CA GLU A 347 35.70 -28.18 -13.08
C GLU A 347 35.91 -26.67 -13.36
N PRO A 348 34.93 -25.91 -13.90
CA PRO A 348 35.15 -24.48 -14.15
C PRO A 348 35.35 -23.66 -12.87
N VAL A 349 34.70 -24.03 -11.76
CA VAL A 349 34.89 -23.34 -10.46
C VAL A 349 36.24 -23.69 -9.87
N TYR A 350 36.64 -24.96 -9.96
CA TYR A 350 37.96 -25.41 -9.52
C TYR A 350 39.09 -24.64 -10.23
N GLN A 351 39.03 -24.56 -11.57
CA GLN A 351 40.04 -23.83 -12.35
C GLN A 351 40.06 -22.33 -12.04
N SER A 352 38.90 -21.70 -11.84
CA SER A 352 38.82 -20.29 -11.42
C SER A 352 39.49 -20.06 -10.06
N ILE A 353 39.29 -20.95 -9.09
CA ILE A 353 39.92 -20.83 -7.76
C ILE A 353 41.44 -21.05 -7.85
N VAL A 354 41.90 -21.99 -8.67
CA VAL A 354 43.35 -22.20 -8.91
C VAL A 354 43.99 -20.96 -9.52
N ASN A 355 43.35 -20.34 -10.51
CA ASN A 355 43.83 -19.10 -11.12
C ASN A 355 43.89 -17.95 -10.10
N PHE A 356 42.84 -17.81 -9.27
CA PHE A 356 42.84 -16.86 -8.15
C PHE A 356 44.03 -17.10 -7.20
N CYS A 357 44.28 -18.35 -6.81
CA CYS A 357 45.39 -18.70 -5.93
C CYS A 357 46.76 -18.37 -6.55
N GLY A 358 46.91 -18.58 -7.86
CA GLY A 358 48.11 -18.21 -8.60
C GLY A 358 48.37 -16.70 -8.56
N LYS A 359 47.34 -15.89 -8.85
CA LYS A 359 47.43 -14.42 -8.86
C LYS A 359 47.77 -13.83 -7.48
N PHE A 360 47.21 -14.38 -6.40
CA PHE A 360 47.35 -13.85 -5.04
C PHE A 360 48.25 -14.70 -4.13
N SER A 361 49.15 -15.49 -4.72
CA SER A 361 50.05 -16.42 -4.01
C SER A 361 50.96 -15.77 -2.96
N THR A 362 51.18 -14.45 -3.03
CA THR A 362 51.95 -13.70 -2.02
C THR A 362 51.29 -13.63 -0.65
N ILE A 363 49.99 -13.93 -0.56
CA ILE A 363 49.21 -13.91 0.68
C ILE A 363 49.21 -15.32 1.28
N LYS A 364 49.54 -15.43 2.58
CA LYS A 364 49.70 -16.72 3.28
C LYS A 364 48.39 -17.51 3.32
N GLU A 365 47.28 -16.82 3.52
CA GLU A 365 45.93 -17.37 3.57
C GLU A 365 45.59 -18.05 2.23
N VAL A 366 45.94 -17.42 1.11
CA VAL A 366 45.71 -17.96 -0.25
C VAL A 366 46.51 -19.25 -0.46
N SER A 367 47.74 -19.31 0.08
CA SER A 367 48.54 -20.54 0.06
C SER A 367 47.90 -21.68 0.86
N ASN A 368 47.16 -21.38 1.93
CA ASN A 368 46.43 -22.39 2.69
C ASN A 368 45.20 -22.89 1.93
N LEU A 369 44.45 -21.99 1.29
CA LEU A 369 43.36 -22.36 0.38
C LEU A 369 43.84 -23.28 -0.75
N TYR A 370 44.97 -22.95 -1.38
CA TYR A 370 45.55 -23.79 -2.43
C TYR A 370 45.92 -25.20 -1.93
N LYS A 371 46.48 -25.30 -0.73
CA LYS A 371 46.76 -26.60 -0.08
C LYS A 371 45.49 -27.37 0.24
N LEU A 372 44.40 -26.68 0.58
CA LEU A 372 43.11 -27.31 0.86
C LEU A 372 42.48 -27.91 -0.40
N LEU A 373 42.63 -27.25 -1.55
CA LEU A 373 42.14 -27.74 -2.85
C LEU A 373 42.89 -28.98 -3.36
N MET A 374 44.15 -29.13 -2.97
CA MET A 374 45.01 -30.25 -3.36
C MET A 374 44.89 -31.48 -2.44
N LYS A 375 44.08 -31.38 -1.38
CA LYS A 375 43.70 -32.50 -0.52
C LYS A 375 42.40 -33.10 -1.01
#